data_AF-A0A401ZCG6-F1
#
_entry.id   AF-A0A401ZCG6-F1
#
_cell.length_a   1.000
_cell.length_b   1.000
_cell.length_c   1.000
_cell.angle_alpha   90.00
_cell.angle_beta   90.00
_cell.angle_gamma   90.00
#
_symmetry.space_group_name_H-M   'P 1'
#
loop_
_entity.id
_entity.type
_entity.pdbx_description
1 polymer ?
#
loop_
_entity_poly.entity_id
_entity_poly.type
_entity_poly.pdbx_seq_one_letter_code
_entity_poly.pdbx_strand_id
1 'polypeptide(L)'
;MSWSSPQEAIIQHIPRSQALHEAIFGPASTSILPETIQFLKAHSVAHYQMHVIQYENQAHEQWLETLLVQEDAGHQWEVLGSTVMVDEWNPLREVPSNITSQPQLQLVWEQLPSGPFWARGKVIQNGSEISHVHLQDAAGHHFEDTVTNGIVLFAHDNKIQFPLLVQFYNQLDQLVGQETLQ
;
A
#
# COMPACT_ATOMS: atom_id res chain seq x y z
N MET A 1 -10.82 -20.66 2.74
CA MET A 1 -12.17 -20.07 2.67
C MET A 1 -12.15 -19.14 1.49
N SER A 2 -13.13 -19.24 0.61
CA SER A 2 -13.16 -18.57 -0.70
C SER A 2 -14.30 -17.54 -0.70
N TRP A 3 -14.05 -16.33 -1.21
CA TRP A 3 -14.98 -15.21 -1.10
C TRP A 3 -15.39 -14.64 -2.46
N SER A 4 -16.60 -14.08 -2.53
CA SER A 4 -17.20 -13.62 -3.79
C SER A 4 -16.71 -12.24 -4.23
N SER A 5 -16.05 -11.51 -3.32
CA SER A 5 -15.44 -10.21 -3.60
C SER A 5 -14.12 -10.04 -2.83
N PRO A 6 -13.21 -9.18 -3.32
CA PRO A 6 -11.97 -8.89 -2.63
C PRO A 6 -12.21 -8.23 -1.27
N GLN A 7 -13.24 -7.39 -1.14
CA GLN A 7 -13.60 -6.74 0.12
C GLN A 7 -14.04 -7.75 1.19
N GLU A 8 -14.83 -8.75 0.81
CA GLU A 8 -15.20 -9.83 1.74
C GLU A 8 -13.97 -10.60 2.23
N ALA A 9 -13.06 -10.96 1.32
CA ALA A 9 -11.82 -11.63 1.68
C ALA A 9 -10.99 -10.83 2.68
N ILE A 10 -10.90 -9.51 2.47
CA ILE A 10 -10.18 -8.57 3.34
C ILE A 10 -10.85 -8.48 4.71
N ILE A 11 -12.17 -8.25 4.78
CA ILE A 11 -12.91 -8.12 6.05
C ILE A 11 -12.73 -9.37 6.91
N GLN A 12 -12.75 -10.55 6.27
CA GLN A 12 -12.59 -11.84 6.96
C GLN A 12 -11.13 -12.12 7.36
N HIS A 13 -10.16 -11.43 6.75
CA HIS A 13 -8.74 -11.55 7.07
C HIS A 13 -8.32 -10.73 8.29
N ILE A 14 -8.94 -9.56 8.53
CA ILE A 14 -8.53 -8.60 9.57
C ILE A 14 -8.34 -9.24 10.96
N PRO A 15 -9.28 -10.04 11.51
CA PRO A 15 -9.10 -10.62 12.83
C PRO A 15 -7.86 -11.53 12.94
N ARG A 16 -7.52 -12.22 11.84
CA ARG A 16 -6.32 -13.06 11.77
C ARG A 16 -5.05 -12.22 11.71
N SER A 17 -5.06 -11.14 10.94
CA SER A 17 -3.93 -10.21 10.84
C SER A 17 -3.60 -9.58 12.20
N GLN A 18 -4.63 -9.13 12.93
CA GLN A 18 -4.48 -8.58 14.28
C GLN A 18 -3.92 -9.59 15.28
N ALA A 19 -4.46 -10.82 15.30
CA ALA A 19 -3.95 -11.88 16.18
C ALA A 19 -2.48 -12.21 15.90
N LEU A 20 -2.05 -12.15 14.63
CA LEU A 20 -0.65 -12.34 14.25
C LEU A 20 0.23 -11.18 14.73
N HIS A 21 -0.23 -9.94 14.55
CA HIS A 21 0.49 -8.76 15.03
C HIS A 21 0.70 -8.81 16.55
N GLU A 22 -0.34 -9.14 17.32
CA GLU A 22 -0.24 -9.30 18.78
C GLU A 22 0.74 -10.40 19.19
N ALA A 23 0.74 -11.52 18.48
CA ALA A 23 1.66 -12.62 18.75
C ALA A 23 3.13 -12.23 18.51
N ILE A 24 3.41 -11.32 17.57
CA ILE A 24 4.76 -10.89 17.21
C ILE A 24 5.23 -9.71 18.07
N PHE A 25 4.38 -8.72 18.30
CA PHE A 25 4.75 -7.43 18.92
C PHE A 25 4.24 -7.24 20.35
N GLY A 26 3.50 -8.21 20.89
CA GLY A 26 2.86 -8.13 22.20
C GLY A 26 1.41 -7.65 22.10
N PRO A 27 0.63 -7.74 23.19
CA PRO A 27 -0.79 -7.45 23.17
C PRO A 27 -1.04 -5.98 22.81
N ALA A 28 -1.74 -5.77 21.69
CA ALA A 28 -2.60 -4.60 21.53
C ALA A 28 -3.80 -4.76 22.47
N SER A 29 -4.49 -3.67 22.76
CA SER A 29 -5.46 -3.58 23.85
C SER A 29 -6.69 -4.51 23.68
N THR A 30 -6.65 -5.76 24.16
CA THR A 30 -7.74 -6.74 24.46
C THR A 30 -8.93 -6.94 23.50
N SER A 31 -9.06 -6.21 22.40
CA SER A 31 -10.13 -6.40 21.42
C SER A 31 -9.64 -6.35 19.98
N ILE A 32 -9.82 -7.49 19.33
CA ILE A 32 -9.34 -7.85 17.99
C ILE A 32 -10.42 -7.74 16.92
N LEU A 33 -11.52 -7.03 17.19
CA LEU A 33 -12.59 -6.86 16.22
C LEU A 33 -12.60 -5.43 15.69
N PRO A 34 -12.56 -5.22 14.36
CA PRO A 34 -12.72 -3.90 13.79
C PRO A 34 -14.16 -3.40 14.03
N GLU A 35 -14.29 -2.19 14.56
CA GLU A 35 -15.58 -1.49 14.69
C GLU A 35 -15.97 -0.76 13.41
N THR A 36 -14.97 -0.22 12.71
CA THR A 36 -15.15 0.49 11.44
C THR A 36 -14.14 -0.02 10.43
N ILE A 37 -14.51 -0.11 9.15
CA ILE A 37 -13.57 -0.45 8.07
C ILE A 37 -13.82 0.52 6.92
N GLN A 38 -12.76 1.18 6.47
CA GLN A 38 -12.77 2.13 5.37
C GLN A 38 -11.76 1.71 4.32
N PHE A 39 -12.22 1.53 3.08
CA PHE A 39 -11.36 1.28 1.94
C PHE A 39 -10.88 2.63 1.41
N LEU A 40 -9.58 2.90 1.53
CA LEU A 40 -9.00 4.19 1.18
C LEU A 40 -8.58 4.25 -0.29
N LYS A 41 -7.99 3.16 -0.80
CA LYS A 41 -7.49 3.08 -2.17
C LYS A 41 -7.42 1.63 -2.62
N ALA A 42 -7.67 1.40 -3.89
CA ALA A 42 -7.46 0.12 -4.55
C ALA A 42 -6.63 0.31 -5.83
N HIS A 43 -5.86 -0.71 -6.18
CA HIS A 43 -5.13 -0.77 -7.45
C HIS A 43 -5.21 -2.19 -7.99
N SER A 44 -5.62 -2.35 -9.25
CA SER A 44 -5.87 -3.66 -9.87
C SER A 44 -4.85 -3.93 -10.96
N VAL A 45 -4.22 -5.11 -10.93
CA VAL A 45 -3.25 -5.56 -11.93
C VAL A 45 -3.50 -7.03 -12.22
N ALA A 46 -3.86 -7.36 -13.46
CA ALA A 46 -4.15 -8.72 -13.89
C ALA A 46 -5.09 -9.48 -12.92
N HIS A 47 -4.60 -10.53 -12.26
CA HIS A 47 -5.34 -11.37 -11.30
C HIS A 47 -5.24 -10.89 -9.85
N TYR A 48 -4.63 -9.73 -9.62
CA TYR A 48 -4.36 -9.17 -8.30
C TYR A 48 -5.13 -7.86 -8.07
N GLN A 49 -5.48 -7.62 -6.82
CA GLN A 49 -5.83 -6.28 -6.35
C GLN A 49 -5.06 -5.96 -5.08
N MET A 50 -4.57 -4.74 -5.00
CA MET A 50 -4.08 -4.14 -3.78
C MET A 50 -5.15 -3.26 -3.17
N HIS A 51 -5.29 -3.32 -1.85
CA HIS A 51 -6.20 -2.46 -1.10
C HIS A 51 -5.46 -1.84 0.07
N VAL A 52 -5.66 -0.54 0.28
CA VAL A 52 -5.32 0.11 1.55
C VAL A 52 -6.61 0.31 2.31
N ILE A 53 -6.65 -0.23 3.51
CA ILE A 53 -7.77 -0.05 4.43
C ILE A 53 -7.31 0.68 5.68
N GLN A 54 -8.25 1.42 6.24
CA GLN A 54 -8.15 1.95 7.59
C GLN A 54 -9.30 1.38 8.42
N TYR A 55 -9.01 1.01 9.66
CA TYR A 55 -10.04 0.54 10.58
C TYR A 55 -9.71 0.94 12.01
N GLU A 56 -10.77 1.03 12.82
CA GLU A 56 -10.69 1.29 14.26
C GLU A 56 -11.02 -0.02 14.99
N ASN A 57 -10.24 -0.39 16.00
CA ASN A 57 -10.60 -1.50 16.89
C ASN A 57 -11.43 -1.01 18.09
N GLN A 58 -11.95 -1.91 18.92
CA GLN A 58 -12.75 -1.52 20.09
C GLN A 58 -11.95 -0.79 21.18
N ALA A 59 -10.62 -0.72 21.06
CA ALA A 59 -9.78 0.09 21.92
C ALA A 59 -9.58 1.52 21.36
N HIS A 60 -10.29 1.89 20.29
CA HIS A 60 -10.15 3.16 19.57
C HIS A 60 -8.78 3.37 18.95
N GLU A 61 -8.01 2.30 18.74
CA GLU A 61 -6.73 2.35 18.03
C GLU A 61 -7.02 2.34 16.52
N GLN A 62 -6.35 3.24 15.79
CA GLN A 62 -6.46 3.34 14.34
C GLN A 62 -5.37 2.51 13.68
N TRP A 63 -5.80 1.65 12.75
CA TRP A 63 -4.92 0.75 12.01
C TRP A 63 -4.98 1.09 10.53
N LEU A 64 -3.82 0.97 9.88
CA LEU A 64 -3.71 1.07 8.44
C LEU A 64 -3.05 -0.20 7.92
N GLU A 65 -3.74 -0.90 7.04
CA GLU A 65 -3.26 -2.15 6.47
C GLU A 65 -3.28 -2.06 4.95
N THR A 66 -2.25 -2.66 4.33
CA THR A 66 -2.22 -2.85 2.88
C THR A 66 -2.26 -4.34 2.59
N LEU A 67 -3.23 -4.74 1.79
CA LEU A 67 -3.49 -6.14 1.47
C LEU A 67 -3.31 -6.37 -0.02
N LEU A 68 -2.67 -7.47 -0.37
CA LEU A 68 -2.67 -8.03 -1.72
C LEU A 68 -3.66 -9.19 -1.75
N VAL A 69 -4.64 -9.12 -2.64
CA VAL A 69 -5.60 -10.18 -2.89
C VAL A 69 -5.47 -10.71 -4.30
N GLN A 70 -5.76 -11.99 -4.49
CA GLN A 70 -5.75 -12.67 -5.78
C GLN A 70 -7.09 -13.32 -6.05
N GLU A 71 -7.53 -13.26 -7.31
CA GLU A 71 -8.63 -14.07 -7.82
C GLU A 71 -8.10 -15.43 -8.29
N ASP A 72 -8.66 -16.51 -7.75
CA ASP A 72 -8.33 -17.87 -8.16
C ASP A 72 -9.09 -18.30 -9.45
N ALA A 73 -8.77 -19.49 -9.96
CA ALA A 73 -9.42 -20.04 -11.16
C ALA A 73 -10.94 -20.32 -10.99
N GLY A 74 -11.43 -20.34 -9.75
CA GLY A 74 -12.84 -20.48 -9.39
C GLY A 74 -13.56 -19.14 -9.23
N HIS A 75 -12.94 -18.02 -9.61
CA HIS A 75 -13.44 -16.66 -9.39
C HIS A 75 -13.67 -16.34 -7.92
N GLN A 76 -12.78 -16.83 -7.07
CA GLN A 76 -12.81 -16.57 -5.64
C GLN A 76 -11.60 -15.75 -5.22
N TRP A 77 -11.81 -14.88 -4.24
CA TRP A 77 -10.77 -13.99 -3.74
C TRP A 77 -10.11 -14.54 -2.49
N GLU A 78 -8.78 -14.49 -2.45
CA GLU A 78 -7.96 -14.80 -1.27
C GLU A 78 -6.93 -13.71 -0.99
N VAL A 79 -6.56 -13.55 0.29
CA VAL A 79 -5.48 -12.64 0.71
C VAL A 79 -4.15 -13.38 0.64
N LEU A 80 -3.22 -12.88 -0.17
CA LEU A 80 -1.88 -13.45 -0.34
C LEU A 80 -0.85 -12.88 0.63
N GLY A 81 -1.02 -11.61 0.99
CA GLY A 81 -0.08 -10.89 1.85
C GLY A 81 -0.72 -9.65 2.44
N SER A 82 -0.23 -9.25 3.60
CA SER A 82 -0.63 -8.01 4.24
C SER A 82 0.55 -7.36 4.96
N THR A 83 0.56 -6.03 4.94
CA THR A 83 1.50 -5.21 5.71
C THR A 83 0.71 -4.25 6.58
N VAL A 84 0.92 -4.39 7.89
CA VAL A 84 0.28 -3.53 8.89
C VAL A 84 1.25 -2.42 9.27
N MET A 85 0.75 -1.19 9.36
CA MET A 85 1.51 -0.09 9.94
C MET A 85 0.79 0.57 11.08
N VAL A 86 1.57 0.89 12.11
CA VAL A 86 1.14 1.61 13.29
C VAL A 86 1.80 2.98 13.27
N ASP A 87 0.99 4.03 13.35
CA ASP A 87 1.33 5.43 13.64
C ASP A 87 2.34 6.20 12.76
N GLU A 88 3.62 5.85 12.70
CA GLU A 88 4.68 6.76 12.20
C GLU A 88 4.70 6.89 10.67
N TRP A 89 4.27 5.83 9.98
CA TRP A 89 4.22 5.80 8.52
C TRP A 89 2.82 6.02 7.96
N ASN A 90 1.86 6.41 8.80
CA ASN A 90 0.51 6.70 8.34
C ASN A 90 0.58 7.81 7.27
N PRO A 91 0.23 7.54 6.00
CA PRO A 91 0.28 8.52 4.92
C PRO A 91 -0.71 9.67 5.15
N LEU A 92 -1.72 9.46 5.99
CA LEU A 92 -2.68 10.49 6.39
C LEU A 92 -2.13 11.44 7.46
N ARG A 93 -1.02 11.09 8.13
CA ARG A 93 -0.31 12.03 9.01
C ARG A 93 0.65 12.87 8.17
N GLU A 94 0.46 14.19 8.24
CA GLU A 94 1.37 15.16 7.62
C GLU A 94 2.80 14.93 8.12
N VAL A 95 3.74 14.75 7.19
CA VAL A 95 5.17 14.79 7.51
C VAL A 95 5.55 16.27 7.56
N PRO A 96 6.18 16.75 8.63
CA PRO A 96 6.72 18.10 8.66
C PRO A 96 7.60 18.35 7.43
N SER A 97 7.20 19.30 6.58
CA SER A 97 7.74 19.55 5.23
C SER A 97 9.07 20.31 5.21
N ASN A 98 9.92 20.13 6.22
CA ASN A 98 11.04 21.03 6.51
C ASN A 98 12.43 20.43 6.26
N ILE A 99 12.54 19.30 5.57
CA ILE A 99 13.84 18.66 5.32
C ILE A 99 14.31 18.81 3.86
N THR A 100 13.42 18.80 2.86
CA THR A 100 13.81 18.89 1.44
C THR A 100 12.83 19.72 0.61
N SER A 101 13.34 20.36 -0.45
CA SER A 101 12.54 21.17 -1.40
C SER A 101 12.00 20.36 -2.58
N GLN A 102 12.19 19.04 -2.59
CA GLN A 102 11.77 18.15 -3.67
C GLN A 102 10.79 17.10 -3.17
N PRO A 103 9.85 16.65 -4.03
CA PRO A 103 8.96 15.56 -3.68
C PRO A 103 9.75 14.27 -3.44
N GLN A 104 9.23 13.41 -2.55
CA GLN A 104 9.83 12.14 -2.17
C GLN A 104 8.78 11.04 -2.07
N LEU A 105 9.22 9.80 -2.24
CA LEU A 105 8.44 8.59 -2.14
C LEU A 105 9.03 7.68 -1.07
N GLN A 106 8.24 7.50 -0.02
CA GLN A 106 8.51 6.53 1.03
C GLN A 106 7.84 5.20 0.64
N LEU A 107 8.62 4.22 0.19
CA LEU A 107 8.12 2.96 -0.35
C LEU A 107 8.28 1.79 0.64
N VAL A 108 7.19 1.09 0.94
CA VAL A 108 7.20 -0.20 1.63
C VAL A 108 6.76 -1.26 0.62
N TRP A 109 7.55 -2.33 0.48
CA TRP A 109 7.33 -3.32 -0.56
C TRP A 109 7.64 -4.73 -0.08
N GLU A 110 7.03 -5.69 -0.77
CA GLU A 110 7.33 -7.11 -0.62
C GLU A 110 7.42 -7.79 -1.99
N GLN A 111 8.23 -8.84 -2.07
CA GLN A 111 8.32 -9.71 -3.24
C GLN A 111 8.13 -11.14 -2.78
N LEU A 112 7.02 -11.76 -3.20
CA LEU A 112 6.79 -13.17 -2.91
C LEU A 112 7.76 -14.03 -3.74
N PRO A 113 8.35 -15.13 -3.20
CA PRO A 113 9.40 -15.90 -3.87
C PRO A 113 9.05 -16.37 -5.30
N SER A 114 7.79 -16.73 -5.51
CA SER A 114 7.19 -17.16 -6.77
C SER A 114 5.95 -16.35 -7.14
N GLY A 115 5.77 -15.17 -6.53
CA GLY A 115 4.59 -14.34 -6.69
C GLY A 115 4.94 -12.90 -7.08
N PRO A 116 3.93 -12.04 -7.15
CA PRO A 116 4.11 -10.68 -7.61
C PRO A 116 4.95 -9.85 -6.65
N PHE A 117 5.52 -8.79 -7.19
CA PHE A 117 5.91 -7.63 -6.41
C PHE A 117 4.69 -6.81 -6.09
N TRP A 118 4.67 -6.25 -4.89
CA TRP A 118 3.69 -5.24 -4.53
C TRP A 118 4.29 -4.23 -3.56
N ALA A 119 3.87 -2.98 -3.68
CA ALA A 119 4.37 -1.89 -2.88
C ALA A 119 3.32 -0.84 -2.60
N ARG A 120 3.36 -0.27 -1.40
CA ARG A 120 2.66 0.97 -1.04
C ARG A 120 3.67 2.08 -0.87
N GLY A 121 3.42 3.20 -1.52
CA GLY A 121 4.17 4.44 -1.37
C GLY A 121 3.40 5.52 -0.61
N LYS A 122 4.10 6.27 0.23
CA LYS A 122 3.68 7.57 0.78
C LYS A 122 4.39 8.67 0.01
N VAL A 123 3.63 9.53 -0.66
CA VAL A 123 4.13 10.69 -1.41
C VAL A 123 4.25 11.88 -0.47
N ILE A 124 5.46 12.42 -0.36
CA ILE A 124 5.76 13.64 0.38
C ILE A 124 5.86 14.76 -0.65
N GLN A 125 4.85 15.64 -0.69
CA GLN A 125 4.66 16.61 -1.76
C GLN A 125 5.62 17.82 -1.72
N ASN A 126 6.09 18.25 -0.55
CA ASN A 126 7.06 19.35 -0.35
C ASN A 126 6.81 20.59 -1.24
N GLY A 127 5.56 21.05 -1.30
CA GLY A 127 5.17 22.28 -2.03
C GLY A 127 4.85 22.08 -3.52
N SER A 128 4.91 20.84 -4.04
CA SER A 128 4.45 20.48 -5.38
C SER A 128 3.23 19.59 -5.29
N GLU A 129 2.14 19.95 -5.96
CA GLU A 129 0.97 19.08 -6.06
C GLU A 129 1.29 17.89 -6.98
N ILE A 130 1.46 16.71 -6.39
CA ILE A 130 1.73 15.47 -7.12
C ILE A 130 0.42 14.71 -7.31
N SER A 131 0.08 14.40 -8.56
CA SER A 131 -1.09 13.61 -8.93
C SER A 131 -0.75 12.23 -9.48
N HIS A 132 0.44 12.04 -10.04
CA HIS A 132 0.88 10.75 -10.58
C HIS A 132 2.32 10.46 -10.18
N VAL A 133 2.61 9.19 -9.95
CA VAL A 133 3.96 8.70 -9.70
C VAL A 133 4.24 7.57 -10.66
N HIS A 134 5.33 7.68 -11.41
CA HIS A 134 5.84 6.60 -12.22
C HIS A 134 7.08 6.01 -11.57
N LEU A 135 7.17 4.69 -11.58
CA LEU A 135 8.37 3.94 -11.24
C LEU A 135 8.93 3.29 -12.51
N GLN A 136 10.24 3.25 -12.61
CA GLN A 136 10.94 2.43 -13.58
C GLN A 136 12.03 1.64 -12.87
N ASP A 137 12.07 0.32 -13.07
CA ASP A 137 13.10 -0.52 -12.50
C ASP A 137 14.33 -0.63 -13.42
N ALA A 138 15.42 -1.22 -12.92
CA ALA A 138 16.66 -1.38 -13.68
C ALA A 138 16.53 -2.34 -14.89
N ALA A 139 15.49 -3.18 -14.92
CA ALA A 139 15.16 -4.02 -16.06
C ALA A 139 14.29 -3.30 -17.11
N GLY A 140 13.83 -2.08 -16.81
CA GLY A 140 12.97 -1.27 -17.68
C GLY A 140 11.48 -1.59 -17.54
N HIS A 141 11.05 -2.29 -16.49
CA HIS A 141 9.64 -2.40 -16.14
C HIS A 141 9.12 -1.04 -15.65
N HIS A 142 7.89 -0.69 -16.03
CA HIS A 142 7.25 0.56 -15.68
C HIS A 142 5.99 0.32 -14.83
N PHE A 143 5.78 1.18 -13.86
CA PHE A 143 4.65 1.14 -12.94
C PHE A 143 4.12 2.56 -12.81
N GLU A 144 2.80 2.72 -12.77
CA GLU A 144 2.18 4.03 -12.55
C GLU A 144 1.03 3.91 -11.57
N ASP A 145 0.84 4.95 -10.78
CA ASP A 145 -0.39 5.12 -10.03
C ASP A 145 -0.68 6.60 -9.77
N THR A 146 -1.96 6.86 -9.54
CA THR A 146 -2.48 8.17 -9.13
C THR A 146 -2.29 8.35 -7.63
N VAL A 147 -1.91 9.54 -7.21
CA VAL A 147 -1.81 9.88 -5.78
C VAL A 147 -3.22 10.12 -5.23
N THR A 148 -3.64 9.32 -4.25
CA THR A 148 -4.89 9.53 -3.52
C THR A 148 -4.60 9.62 -2.03
N ASN A 149 -4.90 10.76 -1.40
CA ASN A 149 -4.57 11.01 0.01
C ASN A 149 -3.08 10.77 0.35
N GLY A 150 -2.19 11.11 -0.58
CA GLY A 150 -0.73 10.86 -0.43
C GLY A 150 -0.31 9.40 -0.62
N ILE A 151 -1.20 8.52 -1.07
CA ILE A 151 -0.96 7.08 -1.22
C ILE A 151 -0.84 6.73 -2.71
N VAL A 152 0.16 5.90 -3.02
CA VAL A 152 0.29 5.18 -4.30
C VAL A 152 0.49 3.69 -4.04
N LEU A 153 0.06 2.85 -4.98
CA LEU A 153 0.12 1.40 -4.95
C LEU A 153 0.70 0.91 -6.27
N PHE A 154 1.65 -0.02 -6.19
CA PHE A 154 2.27 -0.62 -7.36
C PHE A 154 2.25 -2.13 -7.21
N ALA A 155 1.80 -2.85 -8.24
CA ALA A 155 1.87 -4.30 -8.30
C ALA A 155 2.39 -4.75 -9.67
N HIS A 156 3.11 -5.87 -9.70
CA HIS A 156 3.60 -6.44 -10.95
C HIS A 156 3.96 -7.91 -10.80
N ASP A 157 3.71 -8.69 -11.85
CA ASP A 157 3.87 -10.15 -11.81
C ASP A 157 5.35 -10.58 -11.83
N ASN A 158 6.23 -9.75 -12.39
CA ASN A 158 7.66 -10.05 -12.45
C ASN A 158 8.40 -9.55 -11.21
N LYS A 159 9.57 -10.14 -10.98
CA LYS A 159 10.55 -9.61 -10.03
C LYS A 159 11.07 -8.25 -10.49
N ILE A 160 11.14 -7.33 -9.55
CA ILE A 160 11.67 -5.99 -9.79
C ILE A 160 13.18 -5.95 -9.59
N GLN A 161 13.86 -5.10 -10.34
CA GLN A 161 15.30 -4.87 -10.19
C GLN A 161 15.58 -3.46 -9.69
N PHE A 162 16.27 -3.35 -8.55
CA PHE A 162 16.77 -2.07 -8.05
C PHE A 162 18.02 -1.63 -8.83
N PRO A 163 18.28 -0.31 -8.94
CA PRO A 163 17.51 0.79 -8.35
C PRO A 163 16.18 1.09 -9.07
N LEU A 164 15.25 1.74 -8.38
CA LEU A 164 14.02 2.29 -8.96
C LEU A 164 14.18 3.77 -9.25
N LEU A 165 13.96 4.19 -10.49
CA LEU A 165 13.76 5.59 -10.84
C LEU A 165 12.31 5.98 -10.54
N VAL A 166 12.13 6.97 -9.69
CA VAL A 166 10.83 7.55 -9.35
C VAL A 166 10.67 8.86 -10.07
N GLN A 167 9.54 9.07 -10.71
CA GLN A 167 9.19 10.30 -11.41
C GLN A 167 7.84 10.81 -10.89
N PHE A 168 7.80 12.07 -10.47
CA PHE A 168 6.62 12.71 -9.93
C PHE A 168 6.02 13.66 -10.95
N TYR A 169 4.71 13.56 -11.17
CA TYR A 169 3.98 14.39 -12.12
C TYR A 169 2.83 15.14 -11.43
N ASN A 170 2.59 16.36 -11.89
CA ASN A 170 1.42 17.16 -11.48
C ASN A 170 0.19 16.86 -12.34
N GLN A 171 -0.93 17.54 -12.05
CA GLN A 171 -2.21 17.35 -12.76
C GLN A 171 -2.17 17.73 -14.25
N LEU A 172 -1.12 18.41 -14.71
CA LEU A 172 -0.89 18.79 -16.10
C LEU A 172 0.07 17.79 -16.81
N ASP A 173 0.34 16.65 -16.18
CA ASP A 173 1.30 15.62 -16.62
C ASP A 173 2.72 16.17 -16.83
N GLN A 174 3.08 17.22 -16.07
CA GLN A 174 4.43 17.78 -16.09
C GLN A 174 5.28 17.11 -15.03
N LEU A 175 6.50 16.71 -15.40
CA LEU A 175 7.50 16.21 -14.47
C LEU A 175 7.90 17.33 -13.50
N VAL A 176 7.62 17.15 -12.21
CA VAL A 176 7.94 18.12 -11.15
C VAL A 176 9.09 17.68 -10.25
N GLY A 177 9.47 16.40 -10.30
CA GLY A 177 10.62 15.88 -9.57
C GLY A 177 10.97 14.47 -9.98
N GLN A 178 12.16 14.03 -9.57
CA GLN A 178 12.61 12.66 -9.71
C GLN A 178 13.54 12.28 -8.57
N GLU A 179 13.56 11.02 -8.21
CA GLU A 179 14.56 10.46 -7.28
C GLU A 179 14.90 9.02 -7.67
N THR A 180 15.91 8.45 -7.01
CA THR A 180 16.30 7.06 -7.23
C THR A 180 16.32 6.32 -5.91
N LEU A 181 15.48 5.29 -5.78
CA LEU A 181 15.46 4.39 -4.63
C LEU A 181 16.47 3.27 -4.87
N GLN A 182 17.31 3.00 -3.88
CA GLN A 182 18.34 1.97 -3.92
C GLN A 182 17.88 0.69 -3.25
#